data_AF-A0AAN0SKN8-F1
#
_entry.id   AF-A0AAN0SKN8-F1
#
_cell.length_a   1.000
_cell.length_b   1.000
_cell.length_c   1.000
_cell.angle_alpha   90.00
_cell.angle_beta   90.00
_cell.angle_gamma   90.00
#
_symmetry.space_group_name_H-M   'P 1'
#
loop_
_entity.id
_entity.type
_entity.pdbx_description
1 polymer ?
#
loop_
_entity_poly.entity_id
_entity_poly.type
_entity_poly.pdbx_seq_one_letter_code
_entity_poly.pdbx_strand_id
1 'polypeptide(L)'
;MSDFKRILEEIAEKYNCKIWISEKIGKRWSFYRDLKAGREKFLPAELLVENERFGVFAEDFPEDKRDEVIPLLQKILDELE
;
A
#
# COMPACT_ATOMS: atom_id res chain seq x y z
N MET A 1 8.56 6.46 9.73
CA MET A 1 7.85 5.15 9.87
C MET A 1 6.45 5.29 10.47
N SER A 2 6.28 5.98 11.62
CA SER A 2 4.94 6.26 12.17
C SER A 2 4.05 7.03 11.19
N ASP A 3 4.63 7.97 10.45
CA ASP A 3 3.88 8.83 9.53
C ASP A 3 3.34 8.07 8.32
N PHE A 4 4.12 7.15 7.75
CA PHE A 4 3.65 6.29 6.65
C PHE A 4 2.51 5.39 7.08
N LYS A 5 2.60 4.79 8.27
CA LYS A 5 1.51 3.96 8.80
C LYS A 5 0.23 4.77 8.95
N ARG A 6 0.31 5.99 9.47
CA ARG A 6 -0.83 6.89 9.59
C ARG A 6 -1.44 7.24 8.24
N ILE A 7 -0.64 7.51 7.22
CA ILE A 7 -1.16 7.76 5.86
C ILE A 7 -1.90 6.54 5.33
N LEU A 8 -1.36 5.33 5.53
CA LEU A 8 -2.05 4.10 5.13
C LEU A 8 -3.37 3.91 5.91
N GLU A 9 -3.41 4.26 7.20
CA GLU A 9 -4.62 4.23 8.03
C GLU A 9 -5.68 5.20 7.50
N GLU A 10 -5.30 6.44 7.19
CA GLU A 10 -6.21 7.44 6.62
C GLU A 10 -6.77 6.98 5.26
N ILE A 11 -5.94 6.39 4.39
CA ILE A 11 -6.38 5.80 3.11
C ILE A 11 -7.35 4.64 3.35
N ALA A 12 -6.99 3.71 4.25
CA ALA A 12 -7.79 2.53 4.55
C ALA A 12 -9.16 2.90 5.13
N GLU A 13 -9.23 3.89 6.00
CA GLU A 13 -10.48 4.40 6.56
C GLU A 13 -11.32 5.12 5.51
N LYS A 14 -10.71 6.03 4.74
CA LYS A 14 -11.41 6.83 3.72
C LYS A 14 -12.06 5.95 2.64
N TYR A 15 -11.38 4.88 2.22
CA TYR A 15 -11.83 4.02 1.13
C TYR A 15 -12.33 2.65 1.59
N ASN A 16 -12.38 2.40 2.90
CA ASN A 16 -12.79 1.11 3.50
C ASN A 16 -12.06 -0.10 2.86
N CYS A 17 -10.75 0.02 2.65
CA CYS A 17 -9.93 -0.98 1.96
C CYS A 17 -8.89 -1.60 2.92
N LYS A 18 -8.30 -2.73 2.51
CA LYS A 18 -7.03 -3.20 3.08
C LYS A 18 -5.89 -2.57 2.27
N ILE A 19 -4.82 -2.12 2.91
CA ILE A 19 -3.63 -1.61 2.20
C ILE A 19 -2.35 -1.96 2.95
N TRP A 20 -1.28 -2.28 2.24
CA TRP A 20 0.02 -2.60 2.83
C TRP A 20 1.18 -2.40 1.86
N ILE A 21 2.39 -2.33 2.42
CA ILE A 21 3.63 -2.26 1.66
C ILE A 21 4.36 -3.59 1.74
N SER A 22 4.90 -4.04 0.60
CA SER A 22 5.74 -5.22 0.49
C SER A 22 7.08 -4.86 -0.14
N GLU A 23 8.13 -5.56 0.26
CA GLU A 23 9.47 -5.51 -0.33
C GLU A 23 9.64 -6.63 -1.36
N LYS A 24 10.28 -6.30 -2.47
CA LYS A 24 10.62 -7.22 -3.56
C LYS A 24 11.91 -7.94 -3.22
N ILE A 25 11.81 -9.24 -3.01
CA ILE A 25 12.96 -10.13 -2.76
C ILE A 25 13.07 -11.09 -3.94
N GLY A 26 13.93 -10.74 -4.89
CA GLY A 26 14.03 -11.42 -6.18
C GLY A 26 12.74 -11.29 -6.99
N LYS A 27 12.02 -12.40 -7.18
CA LYS A 27 10.71 -12.43 -7.89
C LYS A 27 9.51 -12.49 -6.94
N ARG A 28 9.72 -12.37 -5.63
CA ARG A 28 8.68 -12.53 -4.61
C ARG A 28 8.44 -11.22 -3.88
N TRP A 29 7.23 -11.07 -3.37
CA TRP A 29 6.86 -9.99 -2.46
C TRP A 29 6.85 -10.53 -1.03
N SER A 30 7.50 -9.80 -0.14
CA SER A 30 7.48 -10.07 1.30
C SER A 30 6.86 -8.88 2.00
N PHE A 31 5.94 -9.12 2.93
CA PHE A 31 5.35 -8.06 3.73
C PHE A 31 6.45 -7.25 4.43
N TYR A 32 6.38 -5.92 4.33
CA TYR A 32 7.42 -5.04 4.84
C TYR A 32 7.03 -4.43 6.19
N ARG A 33 7.71 -4.90 7.24
CA ARG A 33 7.61 -4.43 8.63
C ARG A 33 6.16 -4.44 9.14
N ASP A 34 5.62 -3.31 9.60
CA ASP A 34 4.22 -3.17 10.05
C ASP A 34 3.49 -2.07 9.24
N LEU A 35 3.92 -1.83 8.00
CA LEU A 35 3.31 -0.85 7.11
C LEU A 35 2.08 -1.46 6.42
N LYS A 36 1.02 -1.63 7.22
CA LYS A 36 -0.30 -2.07 6.79
C LYS A 36 -1.39 -1.31 7.54
N ALA A 37 -2.53 -1.17 6.90
CA ALA A 37 -3.74 -0.60 7.48
C ALA A 37 -4.98 -1.30 6.92
N GLY A 38 -6.13 -1.04 7.55
CA GLY A 38 -7.40 -1.66 7.18
C GLY A 38 -7.55 -3.11 7.66
N ARG A 39 -8.81 -3.57 7.63
CA ARG A 39 -9.19 -4.94 7.97
C ARG A 39 -9.05 -5.83 6.74
N GLU A 40 -8.75 -7.10 6.98
CA GLU A 40 -8.75 -8.14 5.95
C GLU A 40 -10.14 -8.20 5.28
N LYS A 41 -10.17 -8.20 3.94
CA LYS A 41 -11.41 -8.34 3.16
C LYS A 41 -11.52 -9.72 2.50
N PHE A 42 -10.45 -10.51 2.51
CA PHE A 42 -10.38 -11.83 1.83
C PHE A 42 -10.69 -11.72 0.34
N LEU A 43 -10.32 -10.59 -0.27
CA LEU A 43 -10.41 -10.34 -1.70
C LEU A 43 -9.01 -10.46 -2.32
N PRO A 44 -8.91 -10.69 -3.64
CA PRO A 44 -7.62 -10.69 -4.32
C PRO A 44 -6.88 -9.37 -4.07
N ALA A 45 -5.60 -9.48 -3.71
CA ALA A 45 -4.72 -8.34 -3.58
C ALA A 45 -4.39 -7.75 -4.96
N GLU A 46 -4.42 -6.42 -5.04
CA GLU A 46 -4.07 -5.66 -6.23
C GLU A 46 -2.83 -4.81 -5.96
N LEU A 47 -1.91 -4.76 -6.92
CA LEU A 47 -0.76 -3.85 -6.86
C LEU A 47 -1.20 -2.46 -7.36
N LEU A 48 -1.13 -1.46 -6.48
CA LEU A 48 -1.50 -0.07 -6.83
C LEU A 48 -0.33 0.68 -7.47
N VAL A 49 0.87 0.52 -6.91
CA VAL A 49 2.10 1.16 -7.39
C VAL A 49 3.33 0.39 -6.90
N GLU A 50 4.40 0.35 -7.69
CA GLU A 50 5.70 -0.21 -7.30
C GLU A 50 6.85 0.70 -7.75
N ASN A 51 7.97 0.60 -7.02
CA ASN A 51 9.28 1.02 -7.51
C ASN A 51 10.21 -0.22 -7.61
N GLU A 52 11.52 -0.02 -7.72
CA GLU A 52 12.46 -1.15 -7.90
C GLU A 52 12.46 -2.13 -6.71
N ARG A 53 12.16 -1.65 -5.50
CA ARG A 53 12.32 -2.42 -4.26
C ARG A 53 11.02 -2.65 -3.50
N PHE A 54 10.03 -1.78 -3.62
CA PHE A 54 8.80 -1.83 -2.84
C PHE A 54 7.56 -1.73 -3.71
N GLY A 55 6.45 -2.26 -3.20
CA GLY A 55 5.14 -2.19 -3.83
C GLY A 55 4.04 -1.99 -2.80
N VAL A 56 3.04 -1.18 -3.15
CA VAL A 56 1.83 -0.98 -2.36
C VAL A 56 0.71 -1.84 -2.91
N PHE A 57 0.17 -2.69 -2.05
CA PHE A 57 -0.91 -3.60 -2.36
C PHE A 57 -2.17 -3.22 -1.59
N ALA A 58 -3.34 -3.52 -2.17
CA ALA A 58 -4.61 -3.28 -1.53
C ALA A 58 -5.66 -4.36 -1.86
N GLU A 59 -6.67 -4.48 -0.99
CA GLU A 59 -7.90 -5.21 -1.27
C GLU A 59 -9.07 -4.24 -1.20
N ASP A 60 -10.06 -4.39 -2.10
CA ASP A 60 -11.28 -3.58 -2.10
C ASP A 60 -11.01 -2.07 -2.31
N PHE A 61 -9.92 -1.73 -3.01
CA PHE A 61 -9.59 -0.33 -3.29
C PHE A 61 -10.41 0.19 -4.48
N PRO A 62 -11.09 1.34 -4.37
CA PRO A 62 -11.91 1.88 -5.45
C PRO A 62 -11.05 2.33 -6.63
N GLU A 63 -11.26 1.72 -7.79
CA GLU A 63 -10.46 1.93 -8.99
C GLU A 63 -10.48 3.41 -9.46
N ASP A 64 -11.62 4.08 -9.34
CA ASP A 64 -11.80 5.50 -9.70
C ASP A 64 -11.04 6.49 -8.80
N LYS A 65 -10.43 6.01 -7.70
CA LYS A 65 -9.62 6.81 -6.78
C LYS A 65 -8.12 6.54 -6.90
N ARG A 66 -7.70 5.62 -7.77
CA ARG A 66 -6.29 5.25 -7.91
C ARG A 66 -5.42 6.46 -8.27
N ASP A 67 -5.83 7.24 -9.27
CA ASP A 67 -5.07 8.41 -9.74
C ASP A 67 -4.92 9.51 -8.67
N GLU A 68 -5.86 9.61 -7.73
CA GLU A 68 -5.78 10.55 -6.60
C GLU A 68 -4.68 10.15 -5.60
N VAL A 69 -4.47 8.84 -5.40
CA VAL A 69 -3.68 8.30 -4.29
C VAL A 69 -2.29 7.83 -4.73
N ILE A 70 -2.13 7.40 -5.98
CA ILE A 70 -0.85 6.93 -6.54
C ILE A 70 0.31 7.93 -6.30
N PRO A 71 0.17 9.25 -6.54
CA PRO A 71 1.27 10.19 -6.34
C PRO A 71 1.76 10.25 -4.88
N LEU A 72 0.85 10.08 -3.91
CA LEU A 72 1.19 10.03 -2.50
C LEU A 72 1.90 8.72 -2.15
N LEU A 73 1.38 7.59 -2.63
CA LEU A 73 1.99 6.28 -2.41
C LEU A 73 3.38 6.18 -3.02
N GLN A 74 3.60 6.74 -4.22
CA GLN A 74 4.91 6.77 -4.86
C GLN A 74 5.94 7.51 -3.99
N LYS A 75 5.58 8.68 -3.44
CA LYS A 75 6.45 9.42 -2.52
C LYS A 75 6.81 8.60 -1.28
N ILE A 76 5.85 7.88 -0.71
CA ILE A 76 6.12 6.96 0.41
C ILE A 76 7.15 5.92 -0.01
N LEU A 77 6.97 5.28 -1.17
CA LEU A 77 7.90 4.24 -1.64
C LEU A 77 9.33 4.77 -1.87
N ASP A 78 9.47 6.01 -2.33
CA ASP A 78 10.77 6.64 -2.60
C ASP A 78 11.49 7.08 -1.32
N GLU A 79 10.77 7.27 -0.21
CA GLU A 79 11.31 7.62 1.11
C GLU A 79 11.57 6.38 2.00
N LEU A 80 11.29 5.16 1.51
CA LEU A 80 11.56 3.92 2.25
C LEU A 80 13.00 3.44 2.07
N GLU A 81 13.68 3.20 3.20
CA GLU A 81 15.05 2.64 3.28
C GLU A 81 15.08 1.11 3.53
#